data_AF-A0AAV7YG82-F1
#
_entry.id   AF-A0AAV7YG82-F1
#
_cell.length_a   1.000
_cell.length_b   1.000
_cell.length_c   1.000
_cell.angle_alpha   90.00
_cell.angle_beta   90.00
_cell.angle_gamma   90.00
#
_symmetry.space_group_name_H-M   'P 1'
#
loop_
_entity.id
_entity.type
_entity.pdbx_description
1 polymer ?
#
loop_
_entity_poly.entity_id
_entity_poly.type
_entity_poly.pdbx_seq_one_letter_code
_entity_poly.pdbx_strand_id
1 'polypeptide(L)'
;MKTKKTIKQFTKPSNESLKFKAIEEILKVVMEKYKAKKPINMVKIKIEVARKYRLPSGVKTTDIINAIPKEHKKALLPLVKRKPIRTASGIAVVAIMCKPVRCPHLAKTGKICTYCPGGEDSDFDYSTQKLYLFYSDPK
;
A
#
# COMPACT_ATOMS: atom_id res chain seq x y z
N MET A 1 -5.91 55.12 24.35
CA MET A 1 -6.72 54.59 25.47
C MET A 1 -7.92 53.84 24.90
N LYS A 2 -7.92 52.50 25.02
CA LYS A 2 -9.08 51.56 24.95
C LYS A 2 -9.92 51.55 23.64
N THR A 3 -10.38 50.44 23.05
CA THR A 3 -10.26 48.98 23.24
C THR A 3 -11.10 48.32 22.13
N LYS A 4 -10.61 47.18 21.61
CA LYS A 4 -11.36 45.97 21.19
C LYS A 4 -12.47 46.11 20.13
N LYS A 5 -12.32 45.33 19.05
CA LYS A 5 -13.10 44.09 18.91
C LYS A 5 -12.39 43.07 18.03
N THR A 6 -11.87 42.07 18.72
CA THR A 6 -11.36 40.79 18.23
C THR A 6 -12.47 40.05 17.52
N ILE A 7 -12.32 39.72 16.23
CA ILE A 7 -13.15 38.71 15.58
C ILE A 7 -12.29 37.46 15.46
N LYS A 8 -12.39 36.64 16.51
CA LYS A 8 -11.83 35.29 16.57
C LYS A 8 -12.52 34.44 15.50
N GLN A 9 -11.82 34.09 14.43
CA GLN A 9 -12.23 32.97 13.59
C GLN A 9 -11.88 31.66 14.33
N PHE A 10 -12.75 31.27 15.26
CA PHE A 10 -12.79 29.90 15.80
C PHE A 10 -13.48 29.02 14.76
N THR A 11 -12.73 28.58 13.75
CA THR A 11 -13.20 27.53 12.83
C THR A 11 -13.01 26.18 13.52
N LYS A 12 -14.10 25.41 13.64
CA LYS A 12 -14.12 24.02 14.14
C LYS A 12 -12.87 23.26 13.66
N PRO A 13 -12.17 22.47 14.51
CA PRO A 13 -10.99 21.76 14.06
C PRO A 13 -11.40 20.78 12.97
N SER A 14 -11.05 21.09 11.72
CA SER A 14 -11.22 20.17 10.60
C SER A 14 -10.46 18.88 10.94
N ASN A 15 -10.97 17.73 10.49
CA ASN A 15 -10.33 16.42 10.71
C ASN A 15 -8.84 16.43 10.32
N GLU A 16 -8.41 17.34 9.44
CA GLU A 16 -7.02 17.56 9.05
C GLU A 16 -6.18 18.15 10.17
N SER A 17 -6.67 19.15 10.91
CA SER A 17 -5.92 19.76 12.02
C SER A 17 -5.61 18.76 13.15
N LEU A 18 -6.50 17.81 13.40
CA LEU A 18 -6.29 16.72 14.37
C LEU A 18 -5.28 15.69 13.85
N LYS A 19 -5.26 15.42 12.54
CA LYS A 19 -4.27 14.54 11.90
C LYS A 19 -2.87 15.12 11.98
N PHE A 20 -2.69 16.42 11.75
CA PHE A 20 -1.37 17.06 11.86
C PHE A 20 -0.81 16.95 13.28
N LYS A 21 -1.61 17.23 14.31
CA LYS A 21 -1.21 17.07 15.72
C LYS A 21 -0.85 15.63 16.06
N ALA A 22 -1.63 14.67 15.55
CA ALA A 22 -1.33 13.25 15.73
C ALA A 22 -0.01 12.84 15.06
N ILE A 23 0.29 13.36 13.86
CA ILE A 23 1.54 13.06 13.14
C ILE A 23 2.74 13.64 13.90
N GLU A 24 2.64 14.86 14.42
CA GLU A 24 3.71 15.46 15.23
C GLU A 24 3.98 14.65 16.51
N GLU A 25 2.94 14.17 17.19
CA GLU A 25 3.10 13.32 18.37
C GLU A 25 3.75 11.97 18.02
N ILE A 26 3.36 11.36 16.90
CA ILE A 26 4.00 10.13 16.41
C ILE A 26 5.50 10.36 16.15
N LEU A 27 5.87 11.48 15.54
CA LEU A 27 7.27 11.81 15.27
C LEU A 27 8.09 11.94 16.56
N LYS A 28 7.55 12.63 17.58
CA LYS A 28 8.20 12.77 18.88
C LYS A 28 8.48 11.41 19.53
N VAL A 29 7.45 10.55 19.60
CA VAL A 29 7.57 9.20 20.17
C VAL A 29 8.55 8.33 19.38
N VAL A 30 8.56 8.44 18.05
CA VAL A 30 9.50 7.70 17.20
C VAL A 30 10.94 8.17 17.42
N MET A 31 11.17 9.48 17.54
CA MET A 31 12.50 10.05 17.79
C MET A 31 13.05 9.65 19.17
N GLU A 32 12.23 9.65 20.22
CA GLU A 32 12.63 9.19 21.55
C GLU A 32 12.99 7.70 21.56
N LYS A 33 12.18 6.86 20.90
CA LYS A 33 12.45 5.43 20.81
C LYS A 33 13.68 5.12 19.96
N TYR A 34 13.93 5.92 18.91
CA TYR A 34 15.14 5.83 18.10
C TYR A 34 16.39 6.16 18.92
N LYS A 35 16.39 7.25 19.70
CA LYS A 35 17.49 7.59 20.62
C LYS A 35 17.74 6.49 21.65
N ALA A 36 16.68 5.86 22.15
CA ALA A 36 16.76 4.78 23.13
C ALA A 36 17.14 3.40 22.53
N LYS A 37 17.36 3.29 21.21
CA LYS A 37 17.67 2.03 20.49
C LYS A 37 16.72 0.86 20.80
N LYS A 38 15.45 1.13 21.15
CA LYS A 38 14.44 0.10 21.44
C LYS A 38 13.73 -0.35 20.16
N PRO A 39 13.22 -1.61 20.10
CA PRO A 39 12.47 -2.07 18.94
C PRO A 39 11.20 -1.21 18.74
N ILE A 40 11.10 -0.55 17.59
CA ILE A 40 10.00 0.37 17.28
C ILE A 40 8.86 -0.42 16.65
N ASN A 41 7.79 -0.66 17.42
CA ASN A 41 6.55 -1.20 16.88
C ASN A 41 5.62 -0.06 16.42
N MET A 42 5.67 0.26 15.13
CA MET A 42 4.85 1.33 14.55
C MET A 42 3.34 1.08 14.58
N VAL A 43 2.90 -0.18 14.60
CA VAL A 43 1.47 -0.51 14.62
C VAL A 43 0.85 -0.08 15.95
N LYS A 44 1.50 -0.42 17.06
CA LYS A 44 1.03 -0.05 18.41
C LYS A 44 0.98 1.47 18.59
N ILE A 45 2.04 2.17 18.19
CA ILE A 45 2.13 3.64 18.31
C ILE A 45 1.01 4.32 17.50
N LYS A 46 0.75 3.86 16.28
CA LYS A 46 -0.36 4.42 15.47
C LYS A 46 -1.72 4.21 16.11
N ILE A 47 -1.97 3.04 16.70
CA ILE A 47 -3.24 2.73 17.36
C ILE A 47 -3.42 3.59 18.62
N GLU A 48 -2.38 3.70 19.45
CA GLU A 48 -2.40 4.53 20.67
C GLU A 48 -2.71 6.00 20.35
N VAL A 49 -2.02 6.56 19.35
CA VAL A 49 -2.23 7.95 18.95
C VAL A 49 -3.57 8.14 18.25
N ALA A 50 -3.99 7.23 17.38
CA ALA A 50 -5.31 7.30 16.75
C ALA A 50 -6.45 7.25 17.78
N ARG A 51 -6.30 6.47 18.85
CA ARG A 51 -7.23 6.42 19.98
C ARG A 51 -7.24 7.73 20.77
N LYS A 52 -6.07 8.32 21.03
CA LYS A 52 -5.94 9.59 21.77
C LYS A 52 -6.61 10.76 21.05
N TYR A 53 -6.46 10.84 19.72
CA TYR A 53 -7.06 11.90 18.90
C TYR A 53 -8.43 11.54 18.30
N ARG A 54 -8.98 10.36 18.62
CA ARG A 54 -10.26 9.84 18.09
C ARG A 54 -10.38 10.00 16.58
N LEU A 55 -9.31 9.65 15.86
CA LEU A 55 -9.25 9.80 14.41
C LEU A 55 -10.22 8.82 13.73
N PRO A 56 -11.10 9.27 12.81
CA PRO A 56 -12.04 8.40 12.11
C PRO A 56 -11.33 7.47 11.10
N SER A 57 -10.14 7.86 10.65
CA SER A 57 -9.28 7.07 9.75
C SER A 57 -7.87 7.05 10.32
N GLY A 58 -7.25 5.87 10.34
CA GLY A 58 -5.90 5.71 10.87
C GLY A 58 -4.86 6.52 10.11
N VAL A 59 -3.75 6.86 10.77
CA VAL A 59 -2.67 7.65 10.17
C VAL A 59 -1.92 6.81 9.12
N LYS A 60 -1.93 7.27 7.87
CA LYS A 60 -1.24 6.60 6.77
C LYS A 60 0.27 6.62 7.00
N THR A 61 0.95 5.54 6.65
CA THR A 61 2.42 5.47 6.75
C THR A 61 3.09 6.48 5.83
N THR A 62 2.49 6.77 4.67
CA THR A 62 2.95 7.80 3.73
C THR A 62 3.03 9.18 4.36
N ASP A 63 2.01 9.56 5.14
CA ASP A 63 1.90 10.89 5.74
C ASP A 63 2.97 11.06 6.83
N ILE A 64 3.26 9.99 7.58
CA ILE A 64 4.36 9.95 8.54
C ILE A 64 5.72 10.07 7.83
N ILE A 65 5.92 9.37 6.70
CA ILE A 65 7.17 9.44 5.93
C ILE A 65 7.41 10.86 5.38
N ASN A 66 6.35 11.55 4.98
CA ASN A 66 6.42 12.91 4.46
C ASN A 66 6.70 13.94 5.55
N ALA A 67 6.26 13.70 6.77
CA ALA A 67 6.46 14.60 7.90
C ALA A 67 7.84 14.48 8.56
N ILE A 68 8.66 13.48 8.20
CA ILE A 68 10.01 13.31 8.75
C ILE A 68 10.96 14.38 8.16
N PRO A 69 11.71 15.13 9.01
CA PRO A 69 12.75 16.04 8.55
C PRO A 69 13.80 15.33 7.70
N LYS A 70 14.27 15.99 6.63
CA LYS A 70 15.18 15.40 5.62
C LYS A 70 16.46 14.82 6.24
N GLU A 71 16.94 15.41 7.33
CA GLU A 71 18.16 15.01 8.06
C GLU A 71 18.04 13.61 8.68
N HIS A 72 16.89 13.29 9.28
CA HIS A 72 16.65 11.99 9.94
C HIS A 72 15.99 10.97 9.00
N LYS A 73 15.62 11.39 7.79
CA LYS A 73 14.92 10.55 6.82
C LYS A 73 15.72 9.31 6.44
N LYS A 74 17.04 9.43 6.23
CA LYS A 74 17.91 8.28 5.88
C LYS A 74 17.94 7.19 6.96
N ALA A 75 17.91 7.57 8.23
CA ALA A 75 17.96 6.64 9.36
C ALA A 75 16.58 6.02 9.68
N LEU A 76 15.49 6.79 9.54
CA LEU A 76 14.15 6.35 9.91
C LEU A 76 13.40 5.63 8.78
N LEU A 77 13.72 5.90 7.51
CA LEU A 77 13.12 5.23 6.36
C LEU A 77 13.16 3.69 6.42
N PRO A 78 14.29 3.02 6.71
CA PRO A 78 14.33 1.56 6.77
C PRO A 78 13.51 0.98 7.94
N LEU A 79 13.32 1.74 9.01
CA LEU A 79 12.52 1.33 10.19
C LEU A 79 11.02 1.50 9.95
N VAL A 80 10.64 2.54 9.20
CA VAL A 80 9.24 2.87 8.91
C VAL A 80 8.71 2.08 7.70
N LYS A 81 9.58 1.72 6.76
CA LYS A 81 9.23 0.91 5.60
C LYS A 81 8.96 -0.53 6.05
N ARG A 82 7.79 -1.05 5.67
CA ARG A 82 7.40 -2.43 5.99
C ARG A 82 8.46 -3.38 5.39
N LYS A 83 8.94 -4.34 6.19
CA LYS A 83 9.82 -5.41 5.70
C LYS A 83 9.14 -6.07 4.50
N PRO A 84 9.84 -6.28 3.37
CA PRO A 84 9.27 -6.99 2.24
C PRO A 84 8.89 -8.40 2.70
N ILE A 85 7.59 -8.68 2.79
CA ILE A 85 7.06 -9.96 3.28
C ILE A 85 7.05 -11.05 2.19
N ARG A 86 7.09 -10.65 0.92
CA ARG A 86 6.99 -11.58 -0.22
C ARG A 86 8.19 -12.51 -0.39
N THR A 87 9.28 -12.26 0.32
CA THR A 87 10.47 -13.13 0.39
C THR A 87 10.80 -13.55 1.82
N ALA A 88 9.92 -13.28 2.79
CA ALA A 88 10.20 -13.56 4.20
C ALA A 88 10.31 -15.06 4.51
N SER A 89 9.68 -15.92 3.70
CA SER A 89 9.78 -17.38 3.78
C SER A 89 10.96 -17.98 3.01
N GLY A 90 11.75 -17.16 2.29
CA GLY A 90 12.85 -17.64 1.45
C GLY A 90 12.41 -18.34 0.16
N ILE A 91 11.11 -18.35 -0.16
CA ILE A 91 10.57 -19.01 -1.35
C ILE A 91 10.35 -17.97 -2.45
N ALA A 92 11.00 -18.18 -3.60
CA ALA A 92 10.75 -17.42 -4.82
C ALA A 92 9.76 -18.20 -5.70
N VAL A 93 8.57 -17.65 -5.93
CA VAL A 93 7.57 -18.27 -6.82
C VAL A 93 7.89 -17.86 -8.25
N VAL A 94 8.24 -18.83 -9.09
CA VAL A 94 8.43 -18.67 -10.53
C VAL A 94 7.34 -19.45 -11.25
N ALA A 95 6.51 -18.76 -12.03
CA ALA A 95 5.51 -19.39 -12.88
C ALA A 95 6.02 -19.40 -14.32
N ILE A 96 6.06 -20.58 -14.93
CA ILE A 96 6.40 -20.78 -16.34
C ILE A 96 5.18 -21.39 -17.01
N MET A 97 4.93 -21.01 -18.26
CA MET A 97 3.90 -21.64 -19.08
C MET A 97 4.55 -22.58 -20.09
N CYS A 98 3.90 -23.72 -20.34
CA CYS A 98 4.28 -24.63 -21.41
C CYS A 98 3.83 -24.08 -22.77
N LYS A 99 4.35 -24.69 -23.85
CA LYS A 99 3.90 -24.41 -25.22
C LYS A 99 2.36 -24.51 -25.29
N PRO A 100 1.67 -23.57 -25.98
CA PRO A 100 0.24 -23.74 -26.25
C PRO A 100 0.02 -25.07 -26.98
N VAL A 101 -0.98 -25.82 -26.52
CA VAL A 101 -1.45 -27.06 -27.15
C VAL A 101 -2.96 -27.05 -27.06
N ARG A 102 -3.62 -27.53 -28.12
CA ARG A 102 -5.08 -27.67 -28.16
C ARG A 102 -5.61 -28.61 -27.08
N CYS A 103 -6.77 -28.27 -26.53
CA CYS A 103 -7.45 -29.08 -25.52
C CYS A 103 -7.81 -30.46 -26.08
N PRO A 104 -7.57 -31.56 -25.35
CA PRO A 104 -7.80 -32.92 -25.85
C PRO A 104 -9.29 -33.23 -26.09
N HIS A 105 -10.22 -32.50 -25.47
CA HIS A 105 -11.65 -32.68 -25.72
C HIS A 105 -12.07 -32.21 -27.11
N LEU A 106 -11.31 -31.32 -27.74
CA LEU A 106 -11.62 -30.81 -29.07
C LEU A 106 -11.69 -31.95 -30.10
N ALA A 107 -10.83 -32.96 -29.97
CA ALA A 107 -10.85 -34.15 -30.83
C ALA A 107 -12.11 -35.02 -30.66
N LYS A 108 -12.81 -34.91 -29.53
CA LYS A 108 -14.01 -35.71 -29.23
C LYS A 108 -15.31 -34.95 -29.49
N THR A 109 -15.38 -33.68 -29.11
CA THR A 109 -16.60 -32.84 -29.22
C THR A 109 -16.60 -31.94 -30.45
N GLY A 110 -15.46 -31.78 -31.14
CA GLY A 110 -15.32 -30.92 -32.31
C GLY A 110 -15.48 -29.42 -32.02
N LYS A 111 -15.63 -29.04 -30.75
CA LYS A 111 -15.86 -27.67 -30.29
C LYS A 111 -15.05 -27.36 -29.03
N ILE A 112 -14.61 -26.11 -28.91
CA ILE A 112 -14.00 -25.53 -27.72
C ILE A 112 -15.05 -25.25 -26.63
N CYS A 113 -14.62 -25.20 -25.36
CA CYS A 113 -15.51 -24.84 -24.25
C CYS A 113 -16.04 -23.41 -24.39
N THR A 114 -17.34 -23.21 -24.18
CA THR A 114 -18.01 -21.89 -24.24
C THR A 114 -17.40 -20.84 -23.32
N TYR A 115 -16.80 -21.25 -22.21
CA TYR A 115 -16.17 -20.35 -21.25
C TYR A 115 -14.65 -20.16 -21.47
N CYS A 116 -14.08 -20.68 -22.57
CA CYS A 116 -12.65 -20.52 -22.86
C CYS A 116 -12.42 -19.24 -23.69
N PRO A 117 -11.82 -18.18 -23.12
CA PRO A 117 -11.66 -16.90 -23.82
C PRO A 117 -10.48 -16.84 -24.79
N GLY A 118 -9.68 -17.90 -24.92
CA GLY A 118 -8.47 -17.91 -25.74
C GLY A 118 -8.02 -19.30 -26.18
N GLY A 119 -6.91 -19.38 -26.91
CA GLY A 119 -6.33 -20.58 -27.51
C GLY A 119 -5.75 -20.34 -28.90
N GLU A 120 -5.08 -21.34 -29.47
CA GLU A 120 -4.53 -21.29 -30.84
C GLU A 120 -5.58 -21.01 -31.92
N ASP A 121 -6.85 -21.30 -31.62
CA ASP A 121 -7.98 -21.12 -32.54
C ASP A 121 -8.76 -19.82 -32.24
N SER A 122 -8.21 -18.91 -31.43
CA SER A 122 -8.78 -17.59 -31.13
C SER A 122 -8.00 -16.47 -31.82
N ASP A 123 -8.64 -15.33 -32.06
CA ASP A 123 -8.04 -14.14 -32.69
C ASP A 123 -6.90 -13.49 -31.86
N PHE A 124 -6.53 -14.08 -30.73
CA PHE A 124 -5.39 -13.67 -29.92
C PHE A 124 -4.16 -14.54 -30.25
N ASP A 125 -3.33 -14.01 -31.16
CA ASP A 125 -2.03 -14.62 -31.50
C ASP A 125 -1.19 -14.86 -30.24
N TYR A 126 -0.71 -16.10 -30.08
CA TYR A 126 0.13 -16.57 -28.97
C TYR A 126 -0.54 -16.65 -27.57
N SER A 127 -1.87 -16.77 -27.48
CA SER A 127 -2.54 -17.07 -26.22
C SER A 127 -2.49 -18.57 -25.88
N THR A 128 -1.89 -18.95 -24.75
CA THR A 128 -2.00 -20.33 -24.24
C THR A 128 -3.44 -20.63 -23.85
N GLN A 129 -3.99 -21.75 -24.31
CA GLN A 129 -5.39 -22.09 -24.04
C GLN A 129 -5.62 -22.16 -22.52
N LYS A 130 -6.53 -21.32 -22.01
CA LYS A 130 -6.89 -21.00 -20.60
C LYS A 130 -6.06 -19.97 -19.81
N LEU A 131 -4.87 -19.53 -20.24
CA LEU A 131 -4.13 -18.50 -19.50
C LEU A 131 -3.56 -17.48 -20.50
N TYR A 132 -3.80 -16.20 -20.19
CA TYR A 132 -3.43 -15.00 -20.93
C TYR A 132 -4.41 -14.53 -22.02
N LEU A 133 -5.36 -13.70 -21.58
CA LEU A 133 -5.56 -12.43 -22.27
C LEU A 133 -4.39 -11.53 -21.84
N PHE A 134 -3.27 -11.57 -22.56
CA PHE A 134 -2.37 -10.43 -22.49
C PHE A 134 -3.11 -9.27 -23.13
N TYR A 135 -3.60 -8.33 -22.31
CA TYR A 135 -3.70 -6.94 -22.76
C TYR A 135 -2.28 -6.54 -23.16
N SER A 136 -1.96 -6.73 -24.43
CA SER A 136 -0.88 -6.00 -25.07
C SER A 136 -1.38 -4.58 -25.18
N ASP A 137 -1.20 -3.79 -24.12
CA ASP A 137 -1.18 -2.35 -24.22
C ASP A 137 0.27 -1.94 -24.55
N PRO A 138 0.62 -1.69 -25.82
CA PRO A 138 1.72 -0.80 -26.13
C PRO A 138 1.13 0.62 -26.24
N LYS A 139 1.17 1.39 -25.15
CA LYS A 139 1.36 2.85 -25.14
C LYS A 139 1.52 3.40 -23.73
#